data_AF-A0A535WYK7-F1
#
_entry.id   AF-A0A535WYK7-F1
#
_cell.length_a   1.000
_cell.length_b   1.000
_cell.length_c   1.000
_cell.angle_alpha   90.00
_cell.angle_beta   90.00
_cell.angle_gamma   90.00
#
_symmetry.space_group_name_H-M   'P 1'
#
loop_
_entity.id
_entity.type
_entity.pdbx_description
1 polymer ?
#
loop_
_entity_poly.entity_id
_entity_poly.type
_entity_poly.pdbx_seq_one_letter_code
_entity_poly.pdbx_strand_id
1 'polypeptide(L)'
;MGEVAGEMRYLLYFLIGGAVVSLTTWFGSLGRSWVAAFVSTFPALTVLTFILIYWNGGVAETVPYAKHLIYFVVPWVAYVGLFLLTVDRLGFWAALTCSVAAFVGVASLFRLMV
;
A
#
# COMPACT_ATOMS: atom_id res chain seq x y z
N MET A 1 27.48 5.36 17.62
CA MET A 1 26.08 5.40 18.11
C MET A 1 25.07 5.91 17.07
N GLY A 2 25.45 6.77 16.11
CA GLY A 2 24.55 7.23 15.03
C GLY A 2 24.16 6.15 13.99
N GLU A 3 25.09 5.25 13.62
CA GLU A 3 24.82 4.18 12.65
C GLU A 3 23.86 3.09 13.17
N VAL A 4 24.04 2.63 14.41
CA VAL A 4 23.17 1.61 15.04
C VAL A 4 21.71 2.09 15.13
N ALA A 5 21.50 3.39 15.32
CA ALA A 5 20.17 4.01 15.31
C ALA A 5 19.56 4.14 13.90
N GLY A 6 20.37 4.04 12.84
CA GLY A 6 19.92 3.99 11.45
C GLY A 6 19.45 2.59 11.06
N GLU A 7 20.26 1.57 11.35
CA GLU A 7 19.95 0.16 11.03
C GLU A 7 18.69 -0.34 11.74
N MET A 8 18.51 0.04 13.02
CA MET A 8 17.34 -0.32 13.80
C MET A 8 16.03 0.21 13.20
N ARG A 9 16.06 1.36 12.49
CA ARG A 9 14.86 1.91 11.84
C ARG A 9 14.41 1.04 10.68
N TYR A 10 15.33 0.62 9.82
CA TYR A 10 14.99 -0.24 8.69
C TYR A 10 14.50 -1.61 9.17
N LEU A 11 15.09 -2.15 10.24
CA LEU A 11 14.59 -3.37 10.89
C LEU A 11 13.16 -3.18 11.39
N LEU A 12 12.85 -2.08 12.08
CA LEU A 12 11.49 -1.78 12.53
C LEU A 12 10.51 -1.65 11.37
N TYR A 13 10.88 -0.99 10.28
CA TYR A 13 10.02 -0.84 9.09
C TYR A 13 9.75 -2.19 8.43
N PHE A 14 10.78 -3.05 8.34
CA PHE A 14 10.65 -4.41 7.87
C PHE A 14 9.71 -5.24 8.76
N LEU A 15 9.85 -5.15 10.09
CA LEU A 15 8.99 -5.86 11.03
C LEU A 15 7.53 -5.41 10.94
N ILE A 16 7.27 -4.11 10.77
CA ILE A 16 5.91 -3.59 10.57
C ILE A 16 5.31 -4.17 9.27
N GLY A 17 6.05 -4.09 8.16
CA GLY A 17 5.60 -4.64 6.88
C GLY A 17 5.36 -6.15 6.95
N GLY A 18 6.31 -6.90 7.52
CA GLY A 18 6.23 -8.34 7.72
C GLY A 18 5.02 -8.73 8.58
N ALA A 19 4.79 -8.03 9.69
CA ALA A 19 3.64 -8.26 10.56
C ALA A 19 2.31 -8.06 9.83
N VAL A 20 2.17 -6.97 9.05
CA VAL A 20 0.96 -6.71 8.25
C VAL A 20 0.71 -7.84 7.26
N VAL A 21 1.74 -8.29 6.53
CA VAL A 21 1.62 -9.39 5.56
C VAL A 21 1.26 -10.71 6.25
N SER A 22 1.96 -11.06 7.33
CA SER A 22 1.72 -12.30 8.07
C SER A 22 0.32 -12.35 8.67
N LEU A 23 -0.12 -11.28 9.34
CA LEU A 23 -1.45 -11.21 9.94
C LEU A 23 -2.55 -11.21 8.88
N THR A 24 -2.39 -10.45 7.80
CA THR A 24 -3.34 -10.45 6.67
C THR A 24 -3.52 -11.86 6.10
N THR A 25 -2.41 -12.54 5.84
CA THR A 25 -2.43 -13.89 5.25
C THR A 25 -3.01 -14.92 6.22
N TRP A 26 -2.68 -14.81 7.52
CA TRP A 26 -3.22 -15.70 8.55
C TRP A 26 -4.72 -15.52 8.74
N PHE A 27 -5.22 -14.29 8.85
CA PHE A 27 -6.67 -14.07 8.93
C PHE A 27 -7.39 -14.45 7.63
N GLY A 28 -6.74 -14.23 6.49
CA GLY A 28 -7.25 -14.64 5.18
C GLY A 28 -7.39 -16.16 5.06
N SER A 29 -6.39 -16.93 5.52
CA SER A 29 -6.43 -18.40 5.48
C SER A 29 -7.47 -19.01 6.43
N LEU A 30 -7.87 -18.27 7.47
CA LEU A 30 -8.98 -18.64 8.36
C LEU A 30 -10.37 -18.25 7.81
N GLY A 31 -10.46 -17.71 6.59
CA GLY A 31 -11.71 -17.21 6.00
C GLY A 31 -12.24 -15.91 6.64
N ARG A 32 -11.44 -15.25 7.50
CA ARG A 32 -11.82 -14.00 8.18
C ARG A 32 -11.50 -12.80 7.29
N SER A 33 -12.08 -12.78 6.08
CA SER A 33 -11.72 -11.87 4.99
C SER A 33 -11.84 -10.39 5.36
N TRP A 34 -12.83 -10.01 6.17
CA TRP A 34 -12.98 -8.62 6.62
C TRP A 34 -11.81 -8.17 7.52
N VAL A 35 -11.39 -9.02 8.45
CA VAL A 35 -10.24 -8.72 9.35
C VAL A 35 -8.94 -8.70 8.55
N ALA A 36 -8.78 -9.64 7.61
CA ALA A 36 -7.63 -9.63 6.71
C ALA A 36 -7.57 -8.33 5.89
N ALA A 37 -8.68 -7.89 5.31
CA ALA A 37 -8.77 -6.63 4.59
C ALA A 37 -8.46 -5.42 5.49
N PHE A 38 -9.03 -5.37 6.70
CA PHE A 38 -8.73 -4.33 7.68
C PHE A 38 -7.24 -4.25 8.03
N VAL A 39 -6.61 -5.38 8.33
CA VAL A 39 -5.17 -5.42 8.68
C VAL A 39 -4.32 -4.98 7.48
N SER A 40 -4.64 -5.45 6.28
CA SER A 40 -3.89 -5.11 5.07
C SER A 40 -3.99 -3.63 4.66
N THR A 41 -5.10 -2.97 5.05
CA THR A 41 -5.37 -1.57 4.71
C THR A 41 -5.14 -0.62 5.89
N PHE A 42 -4.78 -1.16 7.06
CA PHE A 42 -4.46 -0.37 8.23
C PHE A 42 -3.28 0.57 7.90
N PRO A 43 -3.41 1.89 8.11
CA PRO A 43 -2.48 2.88 7.55
C PRO A 43 -1.16 2.98 8.33
N ALA A 44 -0.61 1.87 8.85
CA ALA A 44 0.62 1.88 9.67
C ALA A 44 1.80 2.52 8.93
N LEU A 45 2.06 2.09 7.69
CA LEU A 45 3.16 2.62 6.88
C LEU A 45 2.93 4.09 6.51
N THR A 46 1.69 4.45 6.16
CA THR A 46 1.34 5.83 5.80
C THR A 46 1.46 6.77 6.98
N VAL A 47 1.00 6.40 8.18
CA VAL A 47 1.15 7.19 9.41
C VAL A 47 2.62 7.43 9.73
N LEU A 48 3.44 6.37 9.68
CA LEU A 48 4.88 6.49 9.88
C LEU A 48 5.52 7.41 8.84
N THR A 49 5.13 7.27 7.57
CA THR A 49 5.63 8.12 6.48
C THR A 49 5.25 9.59 6.69
N PHE A 50 4.02 9.87 7.12
CA PHE A 50 3.59 11.24 7.48
C PHE A 50 4.46 11.85 8.58
N ILE A 51 4.73 11.10 9.65
CA ILE A 51 5.59 11.56 10.76
C ILE A 51 6.99 11.86 10.25
N LEU A 52 7.56 10.97 9.43
CA LEU A 52 8.92 11.13 8.91
C LEU A 52 9.03 12.32 7.95
N ILE A 53 8.08 12.48 7.02
CA ILE A 53 8.08 13.63 6.10
C ILE A 53 7.92 14.93 6.89
N TYR A 54 7.02 14.96 7.89
CA TYR A 54 6.85 16.13 8.74
C TYR A 54 8.11 16.47 9.53
N TRP A 55 8.80 15.50 10.11
CA TRP A 55 10.05 15.75 10.84
C TRP A 55 11.19 16.26 9.94
N ASN A 56 11.24 15.85 8.68
CA ASN A 56 12.32 16.24 7.76
C ASN A 56 12.01 17.50 6.94
N GLY A 57 10.74 17.75 6.60
CA GLY A 57 10.34 18.83 5.69
C GLY A 57 9.16 19.68 6.18
N GLY A 58 8.61 19.39 7.37
CA GLY A 58 7.50 20.14 7.93
C GLY A 58 6.20 20.03 7.12
N VAL A 59 5.27 20.94 7.37
CA VAL A 59 3.95 20.98 6.71
C VAL A 59 4.07 21.16 5.20
N ALA A 60 5.04 21.97 4.74
CA ALA A 60 5.24 22.32 3.34
C ALA A 60 5.44 21.09 2.44
N GLU A 61 6.17 20.08 2.93
CA GLU A 61 6.39 18.82 2.20
C GLU A 61 5.31 17.76 2.50
N THR A 62 4.75 17.78 3.71
CA THR A 62 3.76 16.80 4.15
C THR A 62 2.42 16.93 3.43
N VAL A 63 1.94 18.17 3.23
CA VAL A 63 0.63 18.42 2.61
C VAL A 63 0.58 18.02 1.13
N PRO A 64 1.56 18.38 0.28
CA PRO A 64 1.61 17.89 -1.09
C PRO A 64 1.65 16.36 -1.16
N TYR A 65 2.46 15.70 -0.32
CA TYR A 65 2.47 14.24 -0.24
C TYR A 65 1.07 13.68 0.05
N ALA A 66 0.37 14.24 1.06
CA ALA A 66 -0.99 13.82 1.42
C ALA A 66 -1.96 13.94 0.24
N LYS A 67 -1.91 15.07 -0.47
CA LYS A 67 -2.77 15.33 -1.65
C LYS A 67 -2.49 14.33 -2.76
N HIS A 68 -1.22 14.08 -3.08
CA HIS A 68 -0.85 13.11 -4.11
C HIS A 68 -1.30 11.69 -3.75
N LEU A 69 -1.18 11.31 -2.47
CA LEU A 69 -1.58 10.00 -1.99
C LEU A 69 -3.07 9.71 -2.22
N ILE A 70 -3.95 10.72 -2.13
CA ILE A 70 -5.40 10.55 -2.35
C ILE A 70 -5.70 10.10 -3.78
N TYR A 71 -4.93 10.55 -4.78
CA TYR A 71 -5.15 10.13 -6.17
C TYR A 71 -4.89 8.63 -6.40
N PHE A 72 -4.12 7.97 -5.52
CA PHE A 72 -3.85 6.53 -5.62
C PHE A 72 -5.03 5.64 -5.20
N VAL A 73 -6.09 6.21 -4.61
CA VAL A 73 -7.32 5.46 -4.33
C VAL A 73 -7.96 4.94 -5.62
N VAL A 74 -7.95 5.73 -6.70
CA VAL A 74 -8.57 5.33 -7.98
C VAL A 74 -7.82 4.18 -8.66
N PRO A 75 -6.48 4.24 -8.84
CA PRO A 75 -5.67 3.09 -9.26
C PRO A 75 -5.88 1.83 -8.40
N TRP A 76 -5.99 2.00 -7.08
CA TRP A 76 -6.23 0.88 -6.16
C TRP A 76 -7.59 0.21 -6.40
N VAL A 77 -8.66 0.99 -6.58
CA VAL A 77 -9.99 0.45 -6.92
C VAL A 77 -9.95 -0.25 -8.29
N ALA A 78 -9.26 0.30 -9.28
CA ALA A 78 -9.11 -0.32 -10.59
C ALA A 78 -8.38 -1.68 -10.49
N TYR A 79 -7.33 -1.76 -9.69
CA TYR A 79 -6.60 -2.99 -9.39
C TYR A 79 -7.50 -4.06 -8.76
N VAL A 80 -8.12 -3.77 -7.61
CA VAL A 80 -8.95 -4.75 -6.89
C VAL A 80 -10.18 -5.13 -7.71
N GLY A 81 -10.83 -4.16 -8.35
CA GLY A 81 -12.00 -4.38 -9.21
C GLY A 81 -11.67 -5.27 -10.40
N LEU A 82 -10.57 -5.02 -11.11
CA LEU A 82 -10.17 -5.86 -12.23
C LEU A 82 -9.83 -7.29 -11.78
N PHE A 83 -9.17 -7.45 -10.63
CA PHE A 83 -8.86 -8.77 -10.07
C PHE A 83 -10.13 -9.56 -9.80
N LEU A 84 -11.11 -8.95 -9.11
CA LEU A 84 -12.40 -9.58 -8.82
C LEU A 84 -13.17 -9.99 -10.08
N LEU A 85 -13.13 -9.17 -11.13
CA LEU A 85 -13.85 -9.42 -12.38
C LEU A 85 -13.21 -10.51 -13.26
N THR A 86 -11.92 -10.80 -13.06
CA THR A 86 -11.14 -11.63 -13.99
C THR A 86 -10.58 -12.91 -13.38
N VAL A 87 -10.46 -13.02 -12.05
CA VAL A 87 -9.82 -14.17 -11.39
C VAL A 87 -10.48 -15.51 -11.73
N ASP A 88 -11.81 -15.57 -11.78
CA ASP A 88 -12.56 -16.80 -12.11
C ASP A 88 -12.47 -17.19 -13.59
N ARG A 89 -12.10 -16.25 -14.48
CA ARG A 89 -12.10 -16.44 -15.94
C ARG A 89 -10.71 -16.66 -16.51
N LEU A 90 -9.72 -15.91 -16.01
CA LEU A 90 -8.34 -15.92 -16.51
C LEU A 90 -7.39 -16.75 -15.62
N GLY A 91 -7.86 -17.16 -14.43
CA GLY A 91 -7.02 -17.76 -13.41
C GLY A 91 -6.19 -16.73 -12.65
N PHE A 92 -5.63 -17.16 -11.51
CA PHE A 92 -5.00 -16.28 -10.53
C PHE A 92 -3.86 -15.42 -11.11
N TRP A 93 -2.87 -16.04 -11.76
CA TRP A 93 -1.65 -15.33 -12.19
C TRP A 93 -1.90 -14.31 -13.29
N ALA A 94 -2.77 -14.64 -14.25
CA ALA A 94 -3.14 -13.72 -15.31
C ALA A 94 -3.97 -12.54 -14.76
N ALA A 95 -4.98 -12.83 -13.93
CA ALA A 95 -5.78 -11.80 -13.29
C ALA A 95 -4.93 -10.85 -12.42
N LEU A 96 -4.00 -11.39 -11.62
CA LEU A 96 -3.09 -10.60 -10.81
C LEU A 96 -2.20 -9.69 -11.67
N THR A 97 -1.58 -10.23 -12.72
CA THR A 97 -0.69 -9.48 -13.62
C THR A 97 -1.43 -8.34 -14.30
N CYS A 98 -2.61 -8.61 -14.88
CA CYS A 98 -3.43 -7.60 -15.52
C CYS A 98 -3.90 -6.52 -14.53
N SER A 99 -4.23 -6.90 -13.30
CA SER A 99 -4.67 -5.96 -12.26
C SER A 99 -3.54 -5.04 -11.83
N VAL A 100 -2.33 -5.58 -11.62
CA VAL A 100 -1.15 -4.76 -11.31
C VAL A 100 -0.83 -3.81 -12.47
N ALA A 101 -0.93 -4.29 -13.72
CA ALA A 101 -0.77 -3.43 -14.89
C ALA A 101 -1.82 -2.30 -14.93
N ALA A 102 -3.07 -2.58 -14.56
CA ALA A 102 -4.12 -1.58 -14.46
C ALA A 102 -3.82 -0.53 -13.38
N PHE A 103 -3.29 -0.94 -12.21
CA PHE A 103 -2.83 0.01 -11.19
C PHE A 103 -1.81 1.00 -11.77
N VAL A 104 -0.76 0.47 -12.39
CA VAL A 104 0.33 1.29 -12.94
C VAL A 104 -0.17 2.19 -14.07
N GLY A 105 -1.01 1.67 -14.96
CA GLY A 105 -1.60 2.41 -16.07
C GLY A 105 -2.47 3.57 -15.57
N VAL A 106 -3.40 3.30 -14.66
CA VAL A 106 -4.29 4.34 -14.10
C VAL A 106 -3.48 5.37 -13.30
N ALA A 107 -2.52 4.95 -12.48
CA ALA A 107 -1.65 5.87 -11.74
C ALA A 107 -0.84 6.78 -12.68
N SER A 108 -0.33 6.22 -13.78
CA SER A 108 0.40 6.98 -14.80
C SER A 108 -0.47 8.01 -15.50
N LEU A 109 -1.75 7.68 -15.76
CA LEU A 109 -2.71 8.63 -16.32
C LEU A 109 -3.00 9.79 -15.36
N PHE A 110 -3.17 9.51 -14.06
CA PHE A 110 -3.38 10.57 -13.05
C PHE A 110 -2.19 11.52 -12.96
N ARG A 111 -0.96 11.02 -13.11
CA ARG A 111 0.24 11.86 -13.15
C ARG A 111 0.24 12.86 -14.31
N LEU A 112 -0.50 12.61 -15.40
CA LEU A 112 -0.62 13.55 -16.52
C LEU A 112 -1.65 14.65 -16.26
N MET A 113 -2.50 14.49 -15.24
CA MET A 113 -3.63 15.39 -14.95
C MET A 113 -3.38 16.31 -13.75
N VAL A 114 -2.40 15.99 -12.91
CA VAL A 114 -2.05 16.70 -11.66
C VAL A 114 -0.65 17.26 -11.79
#